data_AF-A0A4Q4X082-F1
#
_entry.id   AF-A0A4Q4X082-F1
#
_cell.length_a   1.000
_cell.length_b   1.000
_cell.length_c   1.000
_cell.angle_alpha   90.00
_cell.angle_beta   90.00
_cell.angle_gamma   90.00
#
_symmetry.space_group_name_H-M   'P 1'
#
loop_
_entity.id
_entity.type
_entity.pdbx_description
1 polymer ?
#
loop_
_entity_poly.entity_id
_entity_poly.type
_entity_poly.pdbx_seq_one_letter_code
_entity_poly.pdbx_strand_id
1 'polypeptide(L)'
;MCPIPRDTAIAGEPNNVKTKDSSSTCFSCKRLNDSTFRIVEDDKWDEIPIIYVKIYDTVLALIDTGCGGAAKDDTAALTSLRKFLETYPVPDNNNTALNPGSEKGYLVICSHCHFDHIGGIAQFLDTPKCTLWASSYDRAFVEGDGVLPMHSLCQYFGMKTPEYKVTVWAEDGQNVIYGPDNTDLGLVIYHTPGHTPDELAVWDSRKRVLFVGDIMYEWSYIVWPLEGNLLLYSQTLGKLKDLVRSWNNEIRSTDDDGEQLLNDVDLFLYHVAEGIVEENPQGTFRDEQLISYNREDGKINFTGPKMLFEAFKSDETAMDAIRKRHS
;
A
#
# COMPACT_ATOMS: atom_id res chain seq x y z
N MET A 1 -4.48 3.20 1.85
CA MET A 1 -5.06 4.53 2.16
C MET A 1 -4.67 4.78 3.57
N CYS A 2 -3.88 5.81 3.83
CA CYS A 2 -3.61 6.28 5.18
C CYS A 2 -4.53 7.48 5.47
N PRO A 3 -5.44 7.47 6.45
CA PRO A 3 -6.30 8.60 6.70
C PRO A 3 -5.55 9.61 7.54
N ILE A 4 -6.11 10.80 7.51
CA ILE A 4 -5.79 11.83 8.45
C ILE A 4 -6.73 11.60 9.65
N PRO A 5 -6.22 11.31 10.85
CA PRO A 5 -7.02 11.23 12.06
C PRO A 5 -7.94 12.45 12.16
N ARG A 6 -9.24 12.20 12.10
CA ARG A 6 -10.25 13.20 12.46
C ARG A 6 -10.44 13.12 13.97
N ASP A 7 -10.65 14.26 14.63
CA ASP A 7 -11.09 14.28 16.02
C ASP A 7 -12.48 13.63 16.12
N THR A 8 -12.52 12.31 16.28
CA THR A 8 -13.73 11.57 16.64
C THR A 8 -13.46 10.83 17.94
N ALA A 9 -13.50 11.58 19.04
CA ALA A 9 -13.76 11.02 20.35
C ALA A 9 -15.27 10.91 20.56
N ILE A 10 -15.85 9.74 20.31
CA ILE A 10 -17.02 9.27 21.06
C ILE A 10 -16.77 7.80 21.40
N ALA A 11 -16.27 7.55 22.60
CA ALA A 11 -16.26 6.21 23.19
C ALA A 11 -17.72 5.78 23.40
N GLY A 12 -18.17 4.78 22.65
CA GLY A 12 -19.44 4.11 22.89
C GLY A 12 -19.44 3.36 24.21
N GLU A 13 -20.61 3.32 24.87
CA GLU A 13 -20.84 2.57 26.11
C GLU A 13 -20.46 1.08 25.97
N PRO A 14 -19.97 0.42 27.04
CA PRO A 14 -19.62 -0.99 27.01
C PRO A 14 -20.90 -1.83 26.94
N ASN A 15 -21.26 -2.28 25.74
CA ASN A 15 -22.41 -3.15 25.53
C ASN A 15 -22.00 -4.62 25.38
N ASN A 16 -22.57 -5.45 26.27
CA ASN A 16 -22.78 -6.89 26.23
C ASN A 16 -21.71 -7.77 25.56
N VAL A 17 -21.17 -8.70 26.35
CA VAL A 17 -20.31 -9.82 25.91
C VAL A 17 -21.00 -10.59 24.78
N LYS A 18 -20.73 -10.20 23.54
CA LYS A 18 -21.10 -10.98 22.36
C LYS A 18 -20.14 -12.17 22.29
N THR A 19 -20.69 -13.36 22.16
CA THR A 19 -19.92 -14.59 22.02
C THR A 19 -19.19 -14.59 20.68
N LYS A 20 -17.87 -14.81 20.68
CA LYS A 20 -17.09 -14.94 19.44
C LYS A 20 -17.63 -16.07 18.58
N ASP A 21 -17.96 -15.78 17.33
CA ASP A 21 -18.22 -16.81 16.33
C ASP A 21 -16.89 -17.43 15.93
N SER A 22 -16.66 -18.69 16.28
CA SER A 22 -15.40 -19.39 16.00
C SER A 22 -15.05 -19.49 14.52
N SER A 23 -16.00 -19.21 13.62
CA SER A 23 -15.81 -19.22 12.17
C SER A 23 -15.62 -17.83 11.53
N SER A 24 -15.80 -16.74 12.28
CA SER A 24 -15.71 -15.38 11.76
C SER A 24 -14.26 -14.89 11.66
N THR A 25 -14.02 -14.03 10.69
CA THR A 25 -12.71 -13.42 10.40
C THR A 25 -12.91 -11.97 9.96
N CYS A 26 -11.91 -11.13 10.21
CA CYS A 26 -11.88 -9.77 9.67
C CYS A 26 -11.29 -9.71 8.26
N PHE A 27 -10.98 -10.84 7.63
CA PHE A 27 -10.40 -10.87 6.28
C PHE A 27 -11.41 -11.37 5.26
N SER A 28 -11.56 -10.63 4.16
CA SER A 28 -12.18 -11.15 2.94
C SER A 28 -11.10 -11.50 1.93
N CYS A 29 -11.29 -12.55 1.13
CA CYS A 29 -10.30 -13.00 0.16
C CYS A 29 -10.95 -13.34 -1.18
N LYS A 30 -10.37 -12.83 -2.27
CA LYS A 30 -10.82 -13.08 -3.64
C LYS A 30 -9.62 -13.44 -4.52
N ARG A 31 -9.78 -14.44 -5.39
CA ARG A 31 -8.77 -14.76 -6.40
C ARG A 31 -8.82 -13.72 -7.53
N LEU A 32 -7.66 -13.17 -7.90
CA LEU A 32 -7.52 -12.24 -9.02
C LEU A 32 -7.11 -12.95 -10.31
N ASN A 33 -6.20 -13.91 -10.21
CA ASN A 33 -5.77 -14.77 -11.31
C ASN A 33 -5.35 -16.14 -10.77
N ASP A 34 -4.76 -16.99 -11.61
CA ASP A 34 -4.35 -18.35 -11.26
C ASP A 34 -3.36 -18.43 -10.08
N SER A 35 -2.54 -17.40 -9.82
CA SER A 35 -1.58 -17.40 -8.70
C SER A 35 -1.73 -16.28 -7.68
N THR A 36 -2.55 -15.25 -7.94
CA THR A 36 -2.71 -14.09 -7.05
C THR A 36 -4.08 -14.05 -6.40
N PHE A 37 -4.08 -13.77 -5.09
CA PHE A 37 -5.26 -13.44 -4.29
C PHE A 37 -5.15 -12.02 -3.75
N ARG A 38 -6.31 -11.37 -3.63
CA ARG A 38 -6.49 -10.13 -2.91
C ARG A 38 -7.17 -10.44 -1.58
N ILE A 39 -6.56 -10.02 -0.49
CA ILE A 39 -7.14 -10.03 0.85
C ILE A 39 -7.45 -8.58 1.23
N VAL A 40 -8.58 -8.36 1.88
CA VAL A 40 -8.96 -7.06 2.45
C VAL A 40 -9.25 -7.29 3.93
N GLU A 41 -8.60 -6.50 4.79
CA GLU A 41 -8.88 -6.48 6.23
C GLU A 41 -10.01 -5.47 6.53
N ASP A 42 -11.06 -5.92 7.23
CA ASP A 42 -12.11 -5.07 7.79
C ASP A 42 -11.66 -4.61 9.18
N ASP A 43 -10.90 -3.52 9.19
CA ASP A 43 -10.27 -2.95 10.37
C ASP A 43 -11.12 -1.85 11.03
N LYS A 44 -10.86 -1.58 12.31
CA LYS A 44 -11.63 -0.63 13.12
C LYS A 44 -11.41 0.85 12.77
N TRP A 45 -10.43 1.16 11.93
CA TRP A 45 -10.09 2.52 11.51
C TRP A 45 -10.66 2.87 10.12
N ASP A 46 -11.32 1.91 9.47
CA ASP A 46 -11.88 2.05 8.13
C ASP A 46 -10.80 2.31 7.06
N GLU A 47 -9.59 1.76 7.24
CA GLU A 47 -8.52 1.79 6.21
C GLU A 47 -8.78 0.86 5.06
N ILE A 48 -9.34 -0.31 5.37
CA ILE A 48 -9.68 -1.35 4.41
C ILE A 48 -8.43 -1.75 3.60
N PRO A 49 -7.29 -2.07 4.24
CA PRO A 49 -6.03 -2.26 3.54
C PRO A 49 -6.11 -3.48 2.64
N ILE A 50 -5.50 -3.35 1.46
CA ILE A 50 -5.44 -4.42 0.47
C ILE A 50 -4.10 -5.13 0.60
N ILE A 51 -4.16 -6.42 0.89
CA ILE A 51 -3.00 -7.31 0.95
C ILE A 51 -3.04 -8.22 -0.27
N TYR A 52 -1.93 -8.32 -1.00
CA TYR A 52 -1.84 -9.27 -2.11
C TYR A 52 -1.03 -10.49 -1.72
N VAL A 53 -1.52 -11.68 -2.08
CA VAL A 53 -0.84 -12.95 -1.82
C VAL A 53 -0.65 -13.70 -3.12
N LYS A 54 0.60 -13.96 -3.47
CA LYS A 54 0.98 -14.82 -4.59
C LYS A 54 1.46 -16.18 -4.12
N ILE A 55 0.90 -17.24 -4.70
CA ILE A 55 1.24 -18.61 -4.37
C ILE A 55 2.28 -19.14 -5.36
N TYR A 56 3.41 -19.60 -4.83
CA TYR A 56 4.43 -20.37 -5.55
C TYR A 56 4.58 -21.76 -4.93
N ASP A 57 5.41 -22.62 -5.52
CA ASP A 57 5.59 -24.01 -5.08
C ASP A 57 6.11 -24.10 -3.64
N THR A 58 7.05 -23.24 -3.26
CA THR A 58 7.74 -23.30 -1.95
C THR A 58 7.48 -22.08 -1.06
N VAL A 59 6.81 -21.03 -1.56
CA VAL A 59 6.65 -19.75 -0.86
C VAL A 59 5.31 -19.07 -1.18
N LEU A 60 4.76 -18.35 -0.21
CA LEU A 60 3.78 -17.29 -0.43
C LEU A 60 4.51 -15.95 -0.43
N ALA A 61 4.40 -15.19 -1.53
CA ALA A 61 4.85 -13.80 -1.56
C ALA A 61 3.67 -12.89 -1.21
N LEU A 62 3.79 -12.16 -0.12
CA LEU A 62 2.83 -11.16 0.35
C LEU A 62 3.33 -9.78 -0.07
N ILE A 63 2.40 -8.93 -0.51
CA ILE A 63 2.61 -7.48 -0.61
C ILE A 63 1.73 -6.88 0.47
N ASP A 64 2.39 -6.30 1.46
CA ASP A 64 1.83 -5.77 2.70
C ASP A 64 1.14 -6.80 3.62
N THR A 65 0.74 -6.36 4.81
CA THR A 65 0.27 -7.22 5.91
C THR A 65 -0.90 -6.64 6.71
N GLY A 66 -1.48 -5.53 6.26
CA GLY A 66 -2.68 -4.95 6.87
C GLY A 66 -2.43 -4.24 8.19
N CYS A 67 -3.52 -4.03 8.92
CA CYS A 67 -3.62 -3.34 10.21
C CYS A 67 -3.27 -4.23 11.41
N GLY A 68 -2.79 -5.45 11.18
CA GLY A 68 -2.32 -6.35 12.22
C GLY A 68 -3.42 -7.10 12.98
N GLY A 69 -4.64 -7.15 12.44
CA GLY A 69 -5.79 -7.82 13.05
C GLY A 69 -6.64 -6.93 13.95
N ALA A 70 -6.57 -5.61 13.75
CA ALA A 70 -7.35 -4.64 14.49
C ALA A 70 -8.80 -4.59 13.95
N ALA A 71 -9.49 -5.73 14.04
CA ALA A 71 -10.81 -5.95 13.44
C ALA A 71 -11.85 -4.91 13.86
N LYS A 72 -12.70 -4.50 12.91
CA LYS A 72 -13.88 -3.66 13.14
C LYS A 72 -14.91 -4.36 14.02
N ASP A 73 -15.16 -5.64 13.73
CA ASP A 73 -15.98 -6.52 14.56
C ASP A 73 -15.13 -7.14 15.67
N ASP A 74 -15.35 -6.70 16.92
CA ASP A 74 -14.65 -7.20 18.10
C ASP A 74 -14.96 -8.67 18.44
N THR A 75 -15.97 -9.24 17.78
CA THR A 75 -16.33 -10.66 17.88
C THR A 75 -15.58 -11.56 16.90
N ALA A 76 -14.83 -10.99 15.94
CA ALA A 76 -14.03 -11.74 14.99
C ALA A 76 -13.07 -12.70 15.70
N ALA A 77 -13.17 -14.00 15.39
CA ALA A 77 -12.30 -15.01 16.00
C ALA A 77 -10.92 -15.05 15.34
N LEU A 78 -10.87 -14.91 14.01
CA LEU A 78 -9.66 -15.04 13.22
C LEU A 78 -9.19 -13.67 12.72
N THR A 79 -8.30 -13.04 13.51
CA THR A 79 -7.73 -11.71 13.25
C THR A 79 -6.25 -11.72 12.87
N SER A 80 -5.55 -12.85 13.06
CA SER A 80 -4.18 -12.97 12.55
C SER A 80 -4.21 -13.32 11.07
N LEU A 81 -3.62 -12.45 10.24
CA LEU A 81 -3.44 -12.69 8.81
C LEU A 81 -2.74 -14.02 8.55
N ARG A 82 -1.67 -14.32 9.29
CA ARG A 82 -0.99 -15.61 9.13
C ARG A 82 -1.91 -16.79 9.44
N LYS A 83 -2.63 -16.77 10.56
CA LYS A 83 -3.58 -17.85 10.88
C LYS A 83 -4.68 -17.95 9.83
N PHE A 84 -5.12 -16.84 9.26
CA PHE A 84 -6.05 -16.82 8.14
C PHE A 84 -5.48 -17.57 6.94
N LEU A 85 -4.25 -17.25 6.52
CA LEU A 85 -3.58 -17.93 5.42
C LEU A 85 -3.40 -19.44 5.64
N GLU A 86 -3.22 -19.86 6.89
CA GLU A 86 -2.90 -21.25 7.24
C GLU A 86 -4.12 -22.13 7.52
N THR A 87 -5.26 -21.53 7.87
CA THR A 87 -6.41 -22.29 8.39
C THR A 87 -7.76 -21.94 7.75
N TYR A 88 -7.91 -20.74 7.16
CA TYR A 88 -9.21 -20.29 6.66
C TYR A 88 -9.55 -20.96 5.32
N PRO A 89 -10.71 -21.62 5.18
CA PRO A 89 -11.12 -22.26 3.94
C PRO A 89 -11.57 -21.23 2.89
N VAL A 90 -10.63 -20.70 2.11
CA VAL A 90 -10.94 -19.68 1.08
C VAL A 90 -11.80 -20.30 -0.04
N PRO A 91 -13.02 -19.79 -0.30
CA PRO A 91 -13.92 -20.36 -1.33
C PRO A 91 -13.28 -20.39 -2.71
N ASP A 92 -12.62 -19.31 -3.10
CA ASP A 92 -11.90 -19.19 -4.38
C ASP A 92 -10.65 -20.08 -4.47
N ASN A 93 -10.32 -20.82 -3.42
CA ASN A 93 -9.25 -21.79 -3.35
C ASN A 93 -9.77 -23.20 -3.01
N ASN A 94 -10.91 -23.59 -3.59
CA ASN A 94 -11.54 -24.89 -3.36
C ASN A 94 -11.84 -25.14 -1.87
N ASN A 95 -12.24 -24.09 -1.14
CA ASN A 95 -12.47 -24.13 0.31
C ASN A 95 -11.24 -24.64 1.11
N THR A 96 -10.03 -24.36 0.62
CA THR A 96 -8.77 -24.71 1.30
C THR A 96 -7.99 -23.45 1.65
N ALA A 97 -7.27 -23.49 2.77
CA ALA A 97 -6.33 -22.44 3.15
C ALA A 97 -5.28 -22.17 2.06
N LEU A 98 -4.73 -20.96 2.02
CA LEU A 98 -3.72 -20.60 1.02
C LEU A 98 -2.34 -21.22 1.32
N ASN A 99 -2.07 -21.51 2.60
CA ASN A 99 -0.85 -22.18 3.07
C ASN A 99 -1.16 -23.17 4.21
N PRO A 100 -1.92 -24.26 3.94
CA PRO A 100 -2.35 -25.19 4.98
C PRO A 100 -1.14 -25.71 5.78
N GLY A 101 -1.20 -25.61 7.10
CA GLY A 101 -0.15 -26.13 7.99
C GLY A 101 1.22 -25.44 7.87
N SER A 102 1.29 -24.25 7.26
CA SER A 102 2.55 -23.52 7.02
C SER A 102 3.56 -24.32 6.17
N GLU A 103 3.08 -25.10 5.20
CA GLU A 103 3.92 -25.94 4.32
C GLU A 103 4.91 -25.11 3.47
N LYS A 104 4.48 -23.93 3.02
CA LYS A 104 5.28 -22.99 2.24
C LYS A 104 5.88 -21.93 3.16
N GLY A 105 7.06 -21.43 2.78
CA GLY A 105 7.66 -20.28 3.44
C GLY A 105 6.94 -18.98 3.11
N TYR A 106 7.42 -17.87 3.68
CA TYR A 106 6.85 -16.55 3.46
C TYR A 106 7.91 -15.60 2.89
N LEU A 107 7.51 -14.76 1.95
CA LEU A 107 8.27 -13.58 1.55
C LEU A 107 7.32 -12.41 1.69
N VAL A 108 7.65 -11.42 2.51
CA VAL A 108 6.83 -10.22 2.69
C VAL A 108 7.54 -9.07 1.99
N ILE A 109 6.84 -8.39 1.10
CA ILE A 109 7.28 -7.15 0.48
C ILE A 109 6.47 -6.03 1.13
N CYS A 110 7.16 -5.14 1.85
CA CYS A 110 6.59 -3.93 2.40
C CYS A 110 6.58 -2.87 1.30
N SER A 111 5.41 -2.42 0.87
CA SER A 111 5.29 -1.32 -0.09
C SER A 111 5.80 -0.02 0.53
N HIS A 112 5.41 0.29 1.76
CA HIS A 112 5.91 1.39 2.58
C HIS A 112 5.56 1.21 4.06
N CYS A 113 6.11 2.05 4.94
CA CYS A 113 6.09 1.79 6.38
C CYS A 113 4.82 2.19 7.16
N HIS A 114 3.71 2.58 6.51
CA HIS A 114 2.49 2.94 7.23
C HIS A 114 1.82 1.73 7.90
N PHE A 115 1.13 2.01 9.02
CA PHE A 115 0.60 0.99 9.94
C PHE A 115 -0.34 -0.03 9.30
N ASP A 116 -1.13 0.40 8.31
CA ASP A 116 -2.09 -0.40 7.54
C ASP A 116 -1.41 -1.30 6.49
N HIS A 117 -0.10 -1.15 6.32
CA HIS A 117 0.74 -2.02 5.48
C HIS A 117 1.63 -2.94 6.32
N ILE A 118 2.18 -2.43 7.43
CA ILE A 118 3.17 -3.15 8.25
C ILE A 118 2.60 -3.89 9.45
N GLY A 119 1.34 -3.66 9.79
CA GLY A 119 0.75 -4.06 11.06
C GLY A 119 0.82 -5.55 11.36
N GLY A 120 0.74 -6.39 10.33
CA GLY A 120 0.82 -7.83 10.43
C GLY A 120 2.23 -8.43 10.33
N ILE A 121 3.27 -7.65 10.03
CA ILE A 121 4.63 -8.18 9.72
C ILE A 121 5.15 -9.11 10.82
N ALA A 122 4.99 -8.72 12.08
CA ALA A 122 5.51 -9.49 13.23
C ALA A 122 4.97 -10.92 13.29
N GLN A 123 3.79 -11.19 12.69
CA GLN A 123 3.17 -12.52 12.65
C GLN A 123 3.98 -13.53 11.81
N PHE A 124 4.89 -13.06 10.97
CA PHE A 124 5.66 -13.87 10.02
C PHE A 124 7.14 -14.02 10.40
N LEU A 125 7.63 -13.37 11.46
CA LEU A 125 9.07 -13.29 11.74
C LEU A 125 9.65 -14.48 12.51
N ASP A 126 8.82 -15.29 13.14
CA ASP A 126 9.23 -16.47 13.92
C ASP A 126 9.49 -17.72 13.05
N THR A 127 9.29 -17.64 11.72
CA THR A 127 9.61 -18.73 10.80
C THR A 127 11.01 -18.58 10.20
N PRO A 128 11.84 -19.65 10.20
CA PRO A 128 13.17 -19.61 9.60
C PRO A 128 13.16 -19.40 8.08
N LYS A 129 11.98 -19.39 7.45
CA LYS A 129 11.78 -19.24 6.00
C LYS A 129 11.08 -17.94 5.61
N CYS A 130 11.03 -16.93 6.49
CA CYS A 130 10.53 -15.60 6.15
C CYS A 130 11.65 -14.67 5.68
N THR A 131 11.45 -13.99 4.55
CA THR A 131 12.28 -12.86 4.12
C THR A 131 11.43 -11.62 3.99
N LEU A 132 11.84 -10.53 4.64
CA LEU A 132 11.19 -9.23 4.54
C LEU A 132 11.95 -8.30 3.58
N TRP A 133 11.27 -7.79 2.58
CA TRP A 133 11.77 -6.86 1.56
C TRP A 133 11.18 -5.47 1.79
N ALA A 134 12.01 -4.43 1.66
CA ALA A 134 11.60 -3.03 1.69
C ALA A 134 12.54 -2.19 0.81
N SER A 135 12.15 -0.95 0.47
CA SER A 135 12.88 -0.09 -0.47
C SER A 135 14.22 0.38 0.08
N SER A 136 15.29 0.27 -0.71
CA SER A 136 16.59 0.88 -0.37
C SER A 136 16.63 2.41 -0.55
N TYR A 137 15.59 3.02 -1.16
CA TYR A 137 15.59 4.43 -1.56
C TYR A 137 15.88 5.41 -0.40
N ASP A 138 15.17 5.23 0.72
CA ASP A 138 15.42 6.00 1.94
C ASP A 138 15.36 5.12 3.18
N ARG A 139 16.41 4.30 3.36
CA ARG A 139 16.52 3.41 4.52
C ARG A 139 16.45 4.15 5.85
N ALA A 140 16.94 5.39 5.91
CA ALA A 140 16.93 6.19 7.14
C ALA A 140 15.52 6.63 7.54
N PHE A 141 14.54 6.53 6.63
CA PHE A 141 13.13 6.71 6.93
C PHE A 141 12.52 5.56 7.72
N VAL A 142 13.16 4.38 7.73
CA VAL A 142 12.65 3.16 8.38
C VAL A 142 13.59 2.65 9.48
N GLU A 143 14.90 2.65 9.22
CA GLU A 143 15.92 2.14 10.15
C GLU A 143 16.39 3.21 11.13
N GLY A 144 16.45 2.83 12.41
CA GLY A 144 17.01 3.65 13.48
C GLY A 144 16.13 3.65 14.73
N ASP A 145 16.74 3.92 15.87
CA ASP A 145 16.02 3.96 17.15
C ASP A 145 14.97 5.08 17.14
N GLY A 146 13.70 4.70 17.27
CA GLY A 146 12.57 5.65 17.27
C GLY A 146 12.15 6.17 15.89
N VAL A 147 12.82 5.75 14.81
CA VAL A 147 12.50 6.18 13.44
C VAL A 147 11.16 5.59 12.97
N LEU A 148 11.03 4.26 12.94
CA LEU A 148 9.80 3.62 12.48
C LEU A 148 8.55 4.03 13.30
N PRO A 149 8.58 4.14 14.64
CA PRO A 149 7.44 4.66 15.40
C PRO A 149 7.00 6.08 15.00
N MET A 150 7.94 6.94 14.57
CA MET A 150 7.64 8.29 14.11
C MET A 150 6.88 8.29 12.77
N HIS A 151 7.36 7.48 11.82
CA HIS A 151 6.90 7.53 10.44
C HIS A 151 5.80 6.52 10.09
N SER A 152 5.65 5.44 10.87
CA SER A 152 4.62 4.41 10.62
C SER A 152 3.19 4.86 10.91
N LEU A 153 3.02 6.03 11.52
CA LEU A 153 1.74 6.58 11.97
C LEU A 153 1.01 5.75 13.04
N CYS A 154 1.53 4.59 13.45
CA CYS A 154 0.98 3.73 14.49
C CYS A 154 0.56 4.50 15.76
N GLN A 155 1.40 5.45 16.20
CA GLN A 155 1.15 6.25 17.40
C GLN A 155 -0.15 7.09 17.33
N TYR A 156 -0.52 7.57 16.14
CA TYR A 156 -1.73 8.37 15.94
C TYR A 156 -3.01 7.52 15.95
N PHE A 157 -2.88 6.22 15.76
CA PHE A 157 -3.97 5.25 15.78
C PHE A 157 -4.02 4.42 17.08
N GLY A 158 -3.14 4.73 18.05
CA GLY A 158 -3.03 3.98 19.30
C GLY A 158 -2.57 2.54 19.09
N MET A 159 -1.86 2.28 18.00
CA MET A 159 -1.33 0.97 17.63
C MET A 159 0.11 0.84 18.10
N LYS A 160 0.49 -0.35 18.61
CA LYS A 160 1.90 -0.64 18.87
C LYS A 160 2.61 -0.80 17.52
N THR A 161 3.64 0.00 17.29
CA THR A 161 4.52 -0.19 16.11
C THR A 161 5.12 -1.59 16.13
N PRO A 162 4.99 -2.37 15.04
CA PRO A 162 5.59 -3.69 14.95
C PRO A 162 7.12 -3.59 14.91
N GLU A 163 7.79 -4.52 15.58
CA GLU A 163 9.24 -4.61 15.60
C GLU A 163 9.69 -5.63 14.56
N TYR A 164 10.50 -5.22 13.59
CA TYR A 164 11.02 -6.09 12.54
C TYR A 164 12.38 -5.62 12.03
N LYS A 165 13.09 -6.51 11.35
CA LYS A 165 14.31 -6.20 10.60
C LYS A 165 14.12 -6.56 9.14
N VAL A 166 14.37 -5.59 8.26
CA VAL A 166 14.38 -5.83 6.82
C VAL A 166 15.49 -6.81 6.48
N THR A 167 15.14 -7.86 5.73
CA THR A 167 16.06 -8.89 5.26
C THR A 167 16.78 -8.44 4.00
N VAL A 168 16.03 -7.81 3.07
CA VAL A 168 16.53 -7.31 1.79
C VAL A 168 16.08 -5.87 1.61
N TRP A 169 17.06 -4.97 1.56
CA TRP A 169 16.87 -3.61 1.07
C TRP A 169 16.94 -3.64 -0.46
N ALA A 170 15.78 -3.54 -1.10
CA ALA A 170 15.63 -3.77 -2.53
C ALA A 170 16.01 -2.52 -3.32
N GLU A 171 16.88 -2.69 -4.31
CA GLU A 171 17.28 -1.64 -5.26
C GLU A 171 16.24 -1.45 -6.36
N ASP A 172 16.28 -0.29 -7.03
CA ASP A 172 15.39 0.01 -8.14
C ASP A 172 15.62 -0.94 -9.32
N GLY A 173 14.56 -1.57 -9.82
CA GLY A 173 14.61 -2.58 -10.88
C GLY A 173 15.11 -3.97 -10.43
N GLN A 174 15.20 -4.23 -9.12
CA GLN A 174 15.69 -5.52 -8.62
C GLN A 174 14.63 -6.63 -8.75
N ASN A 175 15.03 -7.79 -9.28
CA ASN A 175 14.21 -9.00 -9.25
C ASN A 175 14.09 -9.59 -7.85
N VAL A 176 12.90 -10.05 -7.47
CA VAL A 176 12.64 -10.71 -6.20
C VAL A 176 13.04 -12.17 -6.28
N ILE A 177 14.07 -12.52 -5.49
CA ILE A 177 14.66 -13.85 -5.42
C ILE A 177 14.35 -14.49 -4.07
N TYR A 178 13.94 -15.76 -4.07
CA TYR A 178 13.61 -16.50 -2.86
C TYR A 178 14.42 -17.78 -2.70
N GLY A 179 14.76 -18.09 -1.45
CA GLY A 179 15.30 -19.39 -1.06
C GLY A 179 16.78 -19.61 -1.42
N PRO A 180 17.36 -20.74 -0.96
CA PRO A 180 18.78 -21.04 -1.14
C PRO A 180 19.16 -21.41 -2.59
N ASP A 181 18.17 -21.73 -3.42
CA ASP A 181 18.34 -22.03 -4.85
C ASP A 181 18.25 -20.78 -5.74
N ASN A 182 18.07 -19.60 -5.14
CA ASN A 182 17.88 -18.33 -5.84
C ASN A 182 16.73 -18.37 -6.85
N THR A 183 15.57 -18.91 -6.43
CA THR A 183 14.38 -18.96 -7.27
C THR A 183 13.88 -17.55 -7.60
N ASP A 184 13.87 -17.20 -8.88
CA ASP A 184 13.25 -15.97 -9.38
C ASP A 184 11.72 -16.10 -9.39
N LEU A 185 11.05 -15.22 -8.65
CA LEU A 185 9.60 -15.21 -8.53
C LEU A 185 8.89 -14.51 -9.71
N GLY A 186 9.64 -13.84 -10.60
CA GLY A 186 9.10 -13.05 -11.71
C GLY A 186 8.52 -11.70 -11.27
N LEU A 187 8.87 -11.27 -10.06
CA LEU A 187 8.50 -9.97 -9.50
C LEU A 187 9.70 -9.02 -9.58
N VAL A 188 9.47 -7.75 -9.92
CA VAL A 188 10.49 -6.71 -9.99
C VAL A 188 10.09 -5.55 -9.10
N ILE A 189 11.01 -5.08 -8.26
CA ILE A 189 10.81 -3.92 -7.39
C ILE A 189 11.16 -2.64 -8.14
N TYR A 190 10.32 -1.62 -8.02
CA TYR A 190 10.65 -0.26 -8.46
C TYR A 190 10.45 0.72 -7.31
N HIS A 191 11.43 1.58 -7.06
CA HIS A 191 11.26 2.69 -6.12
C HIS A 191 10.26 3.68 -6.68
N THR A 192 9.32 4.09 -5.84
CA THR A 192 8.23 4.98 -6.19
C THR A 192 7.96 5.98 -5.06
N PRO A 193 8.98 6.74 -4.64
CA PRO A 193 8.84 7.69 -3.55
C PRO A 193 7.84 8.79 -3.93
N GLY A 194 7.18 9.36 -2.91
CA GLY A 194 6.32 10.51 -3.10
C GLY A 194 5.17 10.56 -2.12
N HIS A 195 4.46 9.45 -1.92
CA HIS A 195 3.51 9.37 -0.80
C HIS A 195 4.28 9.14 0.51
N THR A 196 5.22 8.18 0.55
CA THR A 196 6.32 8.20 1.53
C THR A 196 7.70 8.12 0.85
N PRO A 197 8.80 8.46 1.56
CA PRO A 197 10.16 8.28 1.05
C PRO A 197 10.54 6.82 0.79
N ASP A 198 10.04 5.86 1.58
CA ASP A 198 10.40 4.44 1.48
C ASP A 198 9.52 3.64 0.51
N GLU A 199 8.62 4.29 -0.22
CA GLU A 199 7.63 3.59 -1.03
C GLU A 199 8.22 2.89 -2.26
N LEU A 200 7.68 1.70 -2.55
CA LEU A 200 7.96 0.91 -3.74
C LEU A 200 6.70 0.36 -4.40
N ALA A 201 6.82 0.08 -5.70
CA ALA A 201 5.88 -0.70 -6.49
C ALA A 201 6.48 -2.08 -6.84
N VAL A 202 5.60 -3.05 -7.07
CA VAL A 202 5.99 -4.42 -7.45
C VAL A 202 5.38 -4.76 -8.81
N TRP A 203 6.23 -5.03 -9.79
CA TRP A 203 5.81 -5.49 -11.11
C TRP A 203 5.83 -7.01 -11.21
N ASP A 204 4.68 -7.62 -11.43
CA ASP A 204 4.57 -9.03 -11.80
C ASP A 204 4.60 -9.19 -13.33
N SER A 205 5.79 -9.44 -13.85
CA SER A 205 6.02 -9.62 -15.29
C SER A 205 5.26 -10.79 -15.90
N ARG A 206 4.97 -11.84 -15.10
CA ARG A 206 4.32 -13.08 -15.58
C ARG A 206 2.82 -12.93 -15.70
N LYS A 207 2.20 -12.13 -14.81
CA LYS A 207 0.76 -11.86 -14.80
C LYS A 207 0.40 -10.49 -15.37
N ARG A 208 1.39 -9.66 -15.68
CA ARG A 208 1.25 -8.28 -16.13
C ARG A 208 0.43 -7.43 -15.17
N VAL A 209 0.75 -7.52 -13.88
CA VAL A 209 0.08 -6.75 -12.81
C VAL A 209 1.11 -5.87 -12.13
N LEU A 210 0.81 -4.57 -12.01
CA LEU A 210 1.61 -3.63 -11.24
C LEU A 210 0.89 -3.32 -9.92
N PHE A 211 1.52 -3.67 -8.81
CA PHE A 211 1.06 -3.30 -7.46
C PHE A 211 1.75 -2.00 -7.07
N VAL A 212 0.98 -0.96 -6.75
CA VAL A 212 1.46 0.43 -6.67
C VAL A 212 1.39 1.06 -5.28
N GLY A 213 1.14 0.28 -4.22
CA GLY A 213 1.03 0.83 -2.87
C GLY A 213 -0.03 1.94 -2.78
N ASP A 214 0.35 3.08 -2.20
CA ASP A 214 -0.50 4.24 -1.97
C ASP A 214 -0.36 5.32 -3.05
N ILE A 215 0.37 5.05 -4.14
CA ILE A 215 0.55 5.98 -5.26
C ILE A 215 -0.79 6.39 -5.88
N MET A 216 -1.69 5.45 -6.16
CA MET A 216 -2.94 5.76 -6.85
C MET A 216 -4.11 4.83 -6.52
N TYR A 217 -5.29 5.43 -6.47
CA TYR A 217 -6.56 4.79 -6.17
C TYR A 217 -7.69 5.36 -7.02
N GLU A 218 -8.73 4.55 -7.25
CA GLU A 218 -10.05 5.06 -7.61
C GLU A 218 -10.95 5.06 -6.36
N TRP A 219 -11.92 5.98 -6.31
CA TRP A 219 -13.00 6.01 -5.31
C TRP A 219 -12.57 6.33 -3.88
N SER A 220 -11.35 6.85 -3.74
CA SER A 220 -10.75 7.24 -2.48
C SER A 220 -9.85 8.46 -2.67
N TYR A 221 -9.39 9.03 -1.56
CA TYR A 221 -8.31 10.01 -1.60
C TYR A 221 -6.96 9.33 -1.74
N ILE A 222 -6.15 9.85 -2.67
CA ILE A 222 -4.70 9.71 -2.62
C ILE A 222 -4.21 10.77 -1.62
N VAL A 223 -3.54 10.30 -0.58
CA VAL A 223 -3.17 11.11 0.58
C VAL A 223 -1.68 11.41 0.52
N TRP A 224 -1.25 12.62 0.88
CA TRP A 224 0.15 12.88 1.21
C TRP A 224 0.28 13.14 2.71
N PRO A 225 0.99 12.27 3.46
CA PRO A 225 1.36 12.58 4.84
C PRO A 225 2.36 13.75 4.87
N LEU A 226 2.75 14.20 6.06
CA LEU A 226 3.70 15.31 6.21
C LEU A 226 5.06 14.98 5.59
N GLU A 227 5.43 13.71 5.62
CA GLU A 227 6.65 13.15 5.07
C GLU A 227 6.58 12.94 3.54
N GLY A 228 5.40 13.16 2.94
CA GLY A 228 5.19 13.07 1.50
C GLY A 228 5.89 14.18 0.73
N ASN A 229 6.10 13.96 -0.56
CA ASN A 229 6.78 14.88 -1.46
C ASN A 229 6.14 14.84 -2.86
N LEU A 230 5.36 15.87 -3.18
CA LEU A 230 4.66 15.98 -4.46
C LEU A 230 5.60 16.11 -5.67
N LEU A 231 6.82 16.63 -5.47
CA LEU A 231 7.82 16.69 -6.53
C LEU A 231 8.30 15.28 -6.91
N LEU A 232 8.67 14.48 -5.92
CA LEU A 232 9.06 13.08 -6.12
C LEU A 232 7.88 12.26 -6.64
N TYR A 233 6.68 12.48 -6.11
CA TYR A 233 5.46 11.83 -6.60
C TYR A 233 5.22 12.09 -8.10
N SER A 234 5.33 13.35 -8.55
CA SER A 234 5.20 13.72 -9.97
C SER A 234 6.27 13.05 -10.85
N GLN A 235 7.50 12.89 -10.34
CA GLN A 235 8.57 12.15 -11.02
C GLN A 235 8.26 10.64 -11.08
N THR A 236 7.75 10.08 -9.98
CA THR A 236 7.28 8.69 -9.88
C THR A 236 6.18 8.39 -10.90
N LEU A 237 5.17 9.27 -11.03
CA LEU A 237 4.14 9.12 -12.07
C LEU A 237 4.73 9.11 -13.48
N GLY A 238 5.67 10.02 -13.77
CA GLY A 238 6.39 10.04 -15.05
C GLY A 238 7.13 8.73 -15.33
N LYS A 239 7.90 8.25 -14.35
CA LYS A 239 8.63 6.97 -14.43
C LYS A 239 7.68 5.79 -14.68
N LEU A 240 6.60 5.69 -13.92
CA LEU A 240 5.62 4.61 -14.08
C LEU A 240 4.95 4.66 -15.45
N LYS A 241 4.65 5.85 -15.98
CA LYS A 241 4.06 6.01 -17.32
C LYS A 241 5.00 5.47 -18.40
N ASP A 242 6.29 5.76 -18.29
CA ASP A 242 7.28 5.27 -19.24
C ASP A 242 7.46 3.75 -19.14
N LEU A 243 7.50 3.19 -17.93
CA LEU A 243 7.57 1.74 -17.70
C LEU A 243 6.34 1.01 -18.26
N VAL A 244 5.14 1.46 -17.89
CA VAL A 244 3.87 0.84 -18.31
C VAL A 244 3.71 0.89 -19.83
N ARG A 245 3.98 2.04 -20.45
CA ARG A 245 3.98 2.15 -21.93
C ARG A 245 4.98 1.20 -22.56
N SER A 246 6.19 1.07 -22.01
CA SER A 246 7.20 0.15 -22.51
C SER A 246 6.67 -1.30 -22.48
N TRP A 247 6.13 -1.74 -21.33
CA TRP A 247 5.60 -3.09 -21.18
C TRP A 247 4.39 -3.36 -22.07
N ASN A 248 3.52 -2.38 -22.31
CA ASN A 248 2.36 -2.49 -23.21
C ASN A 248 2.76 -2.51 -24.69
N ASN A 249 3.90 -1.90 -25.04
CA ASN A 249 4.44 -1.97 -26.41
C ASN A 249 5.11 -3.33 -26.72
N GLU A 250 5.64 -4.03 -25.71
CA GLU A 250 6.24 -5.36 -25.88
C GLU A 250 5.22 -6.43 -26.29
N ILE A 251 4.01 -6.35 -25.74
CA ILE A 251 2.90 -7.26 -26.03
C ILE A 251 1.66 -6.39 -26.15
N ARG A 252 1.09 -6.28 -27.36
CA ARG A 252 -0.16 -5.53 -27.59
C ARG A 252 -1.26 -6.06 -26.68
N SER A 253 -1.46 -5.40 -25.54
CA SER A 253 -2.60 -5.58 -24.66
C SER A 253 -3.79 -4.84 -25.27
N THR A 254 -5.00 -5.31 -24.97
CA THR A 254 -6.25 -4.61 -25.29
C THR A 254 -7.03 -4.19 -24.04
N ASP A 255 -6.52 -4.55 -22.86
CA ASP A 255 -7.01 -4.13 -21.54
C ASP A 255 -5.94 -3.19 -20.96
N ASP A 256 -6.09 -1.89 -21.22
CA ASP A 256 -5.16 -0.82 -20.81
C ASP A 256 -5.73 -0.01 -19.62
N ASP A 257 -6.51 -0.65 -18.75
CA ASP A 257 -7.18 0.00 -17.61
C ASP A 257 -6.18 0.68 -16.64
N GLY A 258 -5.07 0.01 -16.33
CA GLY A 258 -4.01 0.54 -15.48
C GLY A 258 -3.25 1.71 -16.09
N GLU A 259 -2.99 1.69 -17.40
CA GLU A 259 -2.36 2.82 -18.09
C GLU A 259 -3.31 4.04 -18.13
N GLN A 260 -4.59 3.80 -18.36
CA GLN A 260 -5.60 4.86 -18.34
C GLN A 260 -5.70 5.52 -16.96
N LEU A 261 -5.81 4.73 -15.88
CA LEU A 261 -5.85 5.28 -14.52
C LEU A 261 -4.60 6.10 -14.20
N LEU A 262 -3.41 5.59 -14.55
CA LEU A 262 -2.16 6.31 -14.32
C LEU A 262 -2.10 7.63 -15.09
N ASN A 263 -2.57 7.65 -16.34
CA ASN A 263 -2.67 8.87 -17.14
C ASN A 263 -3.67 9.87 -16.55
N ASP A 264 -4.82 9.38 -16.07
CA ASP A 264 -5.86 10.17 -15.44
C ASP A 264 -5.38 10.84 -14.14
N VAL A 265 -4.61 10.11 -13.31
CA VAL A 265 -4.03 10.64 -12.06
C VAL A 265 -2.99 11.72 -12.35
N ASP A 266 -2.08 11.49 -13.30
CA ASP A 266 -1.09 12.49 -13.72
C ASP A 266 -1.76 13.74 -14.31
N LEU A 267 -2.80 13.57 -15.12
CA LEU A 267 -3.59 14.67 -15.66
C LEU A 267 -4.32 15.45 -14.56
N PHE A 268 -4.86 14.75 -13.56
CA PHE A 268 -5.51 15.41 -12.42
C PHE A 268 -4.50 16.22 -11.59
N LEU A 269 -3.28 15.70 -11.37
CA LEU A 269 -2.19 16.47 -10.75
C LEU A 269 -1.81 17.71 -11.55
N TYR A 270 -1.75 17.58 -12.88
CA TYR A 270 -1.53 18.74 -13.75
C TYR A 270 -2.63 19.80 -13.57
N HIS A 271 -3.90 19.42 -13.57
CA HIS A 271 -5.01 20.36 -13.36
C HIS A 271 -4.98 21.03 -11.99
N VAL A 272 -4.64 20.29 -10.93
CA VAL A 272 -4.45 20.84 -9.58
C VAL A 272 -3.29 21.84 -9.56
N ALA A 273 -2.18 21.52 -10.23
CA ALA A 273 -0.99 22.36 -10.31
C ALA A 273 -1.23 23.67 -11.06
N GLU A 274 -1.99 23.64 -12.17
CA GLU A 274 -2.37 24.82 -12.94
C GLU A 274 -3.52 25.63 -12.31
N GLY A 275 -4.05 25.21 -11.16
CA GLY A 275 -5.14 25.90 -10.49
C GLY A 275 -6.49 25.80 -11.21
N ILE A 276 -6.67 24.75 -12.03
CA ILE A 276 -7.92 24.46 -12.74
C ILE A 276 -8.95 23.85 -11.78
N VAL A 277 -8.50 23.09 -10.77
CA VAL A 277 -9.35 22.44 -9.76
C VAL A 277 -9.37 23.28 -8.49
N GLU A 278 -10.57 23.48 -7.94
CA GLU A 278 -10.76 24.26 -6.71
C GLU A 278 -10.20 23.55 -5.47
N GLU A 279 -9.48 24.32 -4.64
CA GLU A 279 -8.97 23.89 -3.34
C GLU A 279 -10.10 23.85 -2.31
N ASN A 280 -10.21 22.75 -1.56
CA ASN A 280 -11.19 22.58 -0.49
C ASN A 280 -10.49 22.38 0.87
N PRO A 281 -10.65 23.30 1.85
CA PRO A 281 -10.07 23.14 3.18
C PRO A 281 -10.60 21.91 3.93
N GLN A 282 -9.72 21.14 4.57
CA GLN A 282 -10.06 19.91 5.31
C GLN A 282 -9.84 20.03 6.83
N GLY A 283 -9.32 21.17 7.30
CA GLY A 283 -8.98 21.39 8.71
C GLY A 283 -7.47 21.36 8.93
N THR A 284 -7.04 20.83 10.07
CA THR A 284 -5.63 20.78 10.46
C THR A 284 -5.25 19.40 10.98
N PHE A 285 -4.04 18.94 10.69
CA PHE A 285 -3.46 17.73 11.28
C PHE A 285 -1.98 17.94 11.53
N ARG A 286 -1.50 17.55 12.72
CA ARG A 286 -0.10 17.77 13.16
C ARG A 286 0.32 19.25 12.97
N ASP A 287 -0.57 20.17 13.35
CA ASP A 287 -0.42 21.62 13.22
C ASP A 287 -0.32 22.17 11.78
N GLU A 288 -0.54 21.33 10.76
CA GLU A 288 -0.53 21.73 9.35
C GLU A 288 -1.94 21.87 8.78
N GLN A 289 -2.16 22.91 7.97
CA GLN A 289 -3.43 23.08 7.25
C GLN A 289 -3.56 22.02 6.16
N LEU A 290 -4.69 21.32 6.16
CA LEU A 290 -5.00 20.32 5.16
C LEU A 290 -5.95 20.87 4.11
N ILE A 291 -5.69 20.46 2.87
CA ILE A 291 -6.53 20.78 1.72
C ILE A 291 -6.78 19.53 0.90
N SER A 292 -7.81 19.61 0.08
CA SER A 292 -8.19 18.57 -0.86
C SER A 292 -8.60 19.11 -2.21
N TYR A 293 -8.47 18.27 -3.22
CA TYR A 293 -8.92 18.53 -4.58
C TYR A 293 -9.73 17.33 -5.05
N ASN A 294 -10.90 17.57 -5.61
CA ASN A 294 -11.82 16.52 -6.03
C ASN A 294 -12.06 16.63 -7.53
N ARG A 295 -11.90 15.52 -8.25
CA ARG A 295 -12.31 15.45 -9.65
C ARG A 295 -13.84 15.44 -9.72
N GLU A 296 -14.42 16.07 -10.74
CA GLU A 296 -15.88 16.24 -10.86
C GLU A 296 -16.67 14.93 -10.81
N ASP A 297 -16.09 13.83 -11.30
CA ASP A 297 -16.69 12.49 -11.30
C ASP A 297 -16.50 11.73 -9.97
N GLY A 298 -15.76 12.30 -9.01
CA GLY A 298 -15.45 11.72 -7.71
C GLY A 298 -14.47 10.53 -7.74
N LYS A 299 -13.93 10.16 -8.91
CA LYS A 299 -13.06 8.98 -9.04
C LYS A 299 -11.67 9.20 -8.47
N ILE A 300 -11.09 10.38 -8.71
CA ILE A 300 -9.74 10.73 -8.29
C ILE A 300 -9.83 11.94 -7.37
N ASN A 301 -9.32 11.80 -6.16
CA ASN A 301 -9.32 12.85 -5.16
C ASN A 301 -7.98 12.89 -4.46
N PHE A 302 -7.51 14.09 -4.13
CA PHE A 302 -6.21 14.37 -3.55
C PHE A 302 -6.40 15.05 -2.20
N THR A 303 -5.59 14.71 -1.20
CA THR A 303 -5.60 15.40 0.10
C THR A 303 -4.22 15.39 0.74
N GLY A 304 -3.88 16.44 1.47
CA GLY A 304 -2.62 16.53 2.21
C GLY A 304 -2.34 17.94 2.73
N PRO A 305 -1.20 18.16 3.39
CA PRO A 305 -0.77 19.47 3.85
C PRO A 305 -0.68 20.48 2.69
N LYS A 306 -1.29 21.65 2.89
CA LYS A 306 -1.31 22.75 1.93
C LYS A 306 0.10 23.14 1.47
N MET A 307 1.05 23.16 2.41
CA MET A 307 2.44 23.48 2.14
C MET A 307 3.08 22.57 1.07
N LEU A 308 2.68 21.30 0.96
CA LEU A 308 3.24 20.40 -0.05
C LEU A 308 2.76 20.78 -1.46
N PHE A 309 1.49 21.14 -1.61
CA PHE A 309 0.93 21.58 -2.89
C PHE A 309 1.51 22.94 -3.29
N GLU A 310 1.68 23.87 -2.35
CA GLU A 310 2.32 25.17 -2.58
C GLU A 310 3.80 25.02 -2.97
N ALA A 311 4.54 24.13 -2.29
CA ALA A 311 5.91 23.81 -2.65
C ALA A 311 6.02 23.26 -4.09
N PHE A 312 5.12 22.34 -4.47
CA PHE A 312 5.09 21.83 -5.85
C PHE A 312 4.78 22.91 -6.88
N LYS A 313 3.76 23.76 -6.63
CA LYS A 313 3.36 24.85 -7.54
C LYS A 313 4.40 25.95 -7.68
N SER A 314 5.26 26.14 -6.68
CA SER A 314 6.32 27.16 -6.68
C SER A 314 7.65 26.66 -7.28
N ASP A 315 7.80 25.36 -7.50
CA ASP A 315 8.98 24.80 -8.16
C ASP A 315 8.84 24.88 -9.69
N GLU A 316 9.57 25.81 -10.31
CA GLU A 316 9.52 26.02 -11.77
C GLU A 316 9.95 24.78 -12.56
N THR A 317 10.92 24.00 -12.06
CA THR A 317 11.41 22.79 -12.74
C THR A 317 10.34 21.70 -12.71
N ALA A 318 9.65 21.56 -11.59
CA ALA A 318 8.52 20.64 -11.42
C ALA A 318 7.37 20.99 -12.36
N MET A 319 7.00 22.27 -12.38
CA MET A 319 5.89 22.80 -13.19
C MET A 319 6.19 22.64 -14.68
N ASP A 320 7.40 22.94 -15.13
CA ASP A 320 7.80 22.74 -16.52
C ASP A 320 7.80 21.25 -16.91
N ALA A 321 8.25 20.37 -16.01
CA ALA A 321 8.24 18.94 -16.25
C ALA A 321 6.82 18.38 -16.41
N ILE A 322 5.88 18.74 -15.54
CA ILE A 322 4.49 18.26 -15.65
C ILE A 322 3.78 18.87 -16.86
N ARG A 323 3.98 20.17 -17.15
CA ARG A 323 3.45 20.81 -18.38
C ARG A 323 3.91 20.07 -19.64
N LYS A 324 5.20 19.72 -19.71
CA LYS A 324 5.76 18.98 -20.85
C LYS A 324 5.16 17.57 -21.00
N ARG A 325 4.73 16.92 -19.93
CA ARG A 325 4.04 15.62 -20.01
C ARG A 325 2.62 15.72 -20.59
N HIS A 326 2.01 16.91 -20.58
CA HIS A 326 0.64 17.18 -21.00
C HIS A 326 0.51 18.15 -22.19
N SER A 327 1.63 18.60 -22.78
CA SER A 327 1.68 19.43 -23.99
C SER A 327 1.70 18.60 -25.27
#